data_AF-A0A966E3B3-F1
#
_entry.id   AF-A0A966E3B3-F1
#
_cell.length_a   1.000
_cell.length_b   1.000
_cell.length_c   1.000
_cell.angle_alpha   90.00
_cell.angle_beta   90.00
_cell.angle_gamma   90.00
#
_symmetry.space_group_name_H-M   'P 1'
#
loop_
_entity.id
_entity.type
_entity.pdbx_description
1 polymer ?
#
loop_
_entity_poly.entity_id
_entity_poly.type
_entity_poly.pdbx_seq_one_letter_code
_entity_poly.pdbx_strand_id
1 'polypeptide(L)'
;MIDLFAVLAIVFLIYSSDEIMASQEQSQEMIEQIASEYKKLQEEVAAAEQARQDRREILAQNAIKSLEDIEAEREQKSKELVATFTQMLAEQQNQAAVEYERLVAKFELEQEQEVERQKVELEVEKQKEVETKVAELEQQKEAEVSSAKKEFEQVVTAKEAQLETVTQAITAAELKRIKDLSEQAAELEAQKQAATQAAAETAAETAKQQAAAEAEQALAKELAAQQAKLEAQKAQELAAAQAAAEEAQQQAVSKELAAQQAKLEAQKAQELAAAEVAAQELAEEAAKAAAEATEKEVLKTAKKQAQAEVEAEHEQEMTEQLAMLEAEKDAELKPFLEAEEERKEAQKVREQIVDNLLENFKDSDEGDVDIDGKTGKVRINFQESYFVRGSAELSDSMKDLLRVMIPKYAKSIYQNEGAAKQVESLRISGLTSPIFRGRYFDINDTSPEGEEAREYNLKLSNDRALVMYNFIFNGDEMGDYEYRAQLKADLGIEALGYRTATPVPSELVGQKAACLEYDCKKEQASILEFRLYSEQKTQF
;
A
#
# COMPACT_ATOMS: atom_id res chain seq x y z
N MET A 1 68.51 -47.24 -99.76
CA MET A 1 67.77 -47.66 -98.55
C MET A 1 68.79 -47.70 -97.43
N ILE A 2 68.76 -46.70 -96.56
CA ILE A 2 69.60 -46.66 -95.37
C ILE A 2 69.11 -47.80 -94.47
N ASP A 3 70.06 -48.65 -94.05
CA ASP A 3 69.80 -49.92 -93.38
C ASP A 3 69.23 -49.68 -91.98
N LEU A 4 67.90 -49.71 -91.89
CA LEU A 4 67.12 -49.44 -90.69
C LEU A 4 67.53 -50.34 -89.52
N PHE A 5 68.07 -51.52 -89.81
CA PHE A 5 68.55 -52.48 -88.80
C PHE A 5 69.81 -52.01 -88.08
N ALA A 6 70.72 -51.30 -88.75
CA ALA A 6 71.94 -50.79 -88.12
C ALA A 6 71.62 -49.63 -87.15
N VAL A 7 70.66 -48.77 -87.50
CA VAL A 7 70.20 -47.68 -86.63
C VAL A 7 69.44 -48.24 -85.42
N LEU A 8 68.59 -49.25 -85.62
CA LEU A 8 67.90 -49.93 -84.52
C LEU A 8 68.87 -50.64 -83.56
N ALA A 9 69.92 -51.30 -84.06
CA ALA A 9 70.91 -51.97 -83.21
C ALA A 9 71.74 -50.98 -82.36
N ILE A 10 72.11 -49.82 -82.92
CA ILE A 10 72.82 -48.77 -82.18
C ILE A 10 71.91 -48.13 -81.13
N VAL A 11 70.64 -47.87 -81.45
CA VAL A 11 69.67 -47.37 -80.47
C VAL A 11 69.44 -48.39 -79.35
N PHE A 12 69.36 -49.69 -79.67
CA PHE A 12 69.21 -50.74 -78.65
C PHE A 12 70.46 -50.89 -77.77
N LEU A 13 71.67 -50.75 -78.34
CA LEU A 13 72.91 -50.76 -77.57
C LEU A 13 73.01 -49.56 -76.62
N ILE A 14 72.63 -48.36 -77.08
CA ILE A 14 72.60 -47.16 -76.23
C ILE A 14 71.55 -47.31 -75.13
N TYR A 15 70.33 -47.79 -75.45
CA TYR A 15 69.29 -48.01 -74.45
C TYR A 15 69.66 -49.10 -73.43
N SER A 16 70.26 -50.22 -73.89
CA SER A 16 70.70 -51.28 -72.99
C SER A 16 71.89 -50.87 -72.13
N SER A 17 72.77 -49.99 -72.63
CA SER A 17 73.88 -49.44 -71.86
C SER A 17 73.37 -48.44 -70.81
N ASP A 18 72.38 -47.62 -71.15
CA ASP A 18 71.74 -46.70 -70.20
C ASP A 18 70.95 -47.45 -69.12
N GLU A 19 70.25 -48.54 -69.46
CA GLU A 19 69.60 -49.41 -68.47
C GLU A 19 70.61 -50.15 -67.57
N ILE A 20 71.74 -50.61 -68.12
CA ILE A 20 72.78 -51.26 -67.31
C ILE A 20 73.49 -50.24 -66.41
N MET A 21 73.75 -49.02 -66.90
CA MET A 21 74.33 -47.96 -66.07
C MET A 21 73.35 -47.49 -64.99
N ALA A 22 72.08 -47.30 -65.32
CA ALA A 22 71.05 -46.97 -64.33
C ALA A 22 70.87 -48.08 -63.29
N SER A 23 70.95 -49.36 -63.70
CA SER A 23 70.90 -50.50 -62.79
C SER A 23 72.14 -50.59 -61.90
N GLN A 24 73.34 -50.27 -62.42
CA GLN A 24 74.56 -50.22 -61.61
C GLN A 24 74.54 -49.06 -60.62
N GLU A 25 74.10 -47.88 -61.03
CA GLU A 25 73.94 -46.70 -60.19
C GLU A 25 72.93 -46.97 -59.09
N GLN A 26 71.78 -47.57 -59.42
CA GLN A 26 70.78 -48.00 -58.44
C GLN A 26 71.32 -49.07 -57.49
N SER A 27 72.18 -49.98 -57.96
CA SER A 27 72.84 -50.96 -57.08
C SER A 27 73.87 -50.33 -56.15
N GLN A 28 74.60 -49.31 -56.61
CA GLN A 28 75.57 -48.58 -55.80
C GLN A 28 74.88 -47.72 -54.75
N GLU A 29 73.81 -47.02 -55.12
CA GLU A 29 72.95 -46.29 -54.17
C GLU A 29 72.39 -47.24 -53.11
N MET A 30 71.92 -48.43 -53.50
CA MET A 30 71.41 -49.43 -52.56
C MET A 30 72.51 -49.93 -51.62
N ILE A 31 73.73 -50.16 -52.11
CA ILE A 31 74.87 -50.58 -51.29
C ILE A 31 75.28 -49.47 -50.31
N GLU A 32 75.31 -48.21 -50.76
CA GLU A 32 75.61 -47.07 -49.89
C GLU A 32 74.53 -46.87 -48.83
N GLN A 33 73.26 -47.06 -49.18
CA GLN A 33 72.14 -46.98 -48.25
C GLN A 33 72.23 -48.07 -47.18
N ILE A 34 72.52 -49.31 -47.57
CA ILE A 34 72.74 -50.43 -46.64
C ILE A 34 73.95 -50.16 -45.73
N ALA A 35 75.05 -49.63 -46.27
CA ALA A 35 76.23 -49.28 -45.47
C ALA A 35 75.94 -48.17 -44.46
N SER A 36 75.15 -47.16 -44.85
CA SER A 36 74.65 -46.08 -43.98
C SER A 36 73.76 -46.63 -42.86
N GLU A 37 72.82 -47.51 -43.19
CA GLU A 37 71.91 -48.14 -42.23
C GLU A 37 72.66 -49.03 -41.24
N TYR A 38 73.65 -49.80 -41.73
CA TYR A 38 74.49 -50.62 -40.86
C TYR A 38 75.32 -49.78 -39.88
N LYS A 39 75.83 -48.62 -40.33
CA LYS A 39 76.55 -47.68 -39.46
C LYS A 39 75.64 -47.07 -38.39
N LYS A 40 74.42 -46.67 -38.77
CA LYS A 40 73.40 -46.20 -37.80
C LYS A 40 73.07 -47.28 -36.78
N LEU A 41 72.88 -48.52 -37.22
CA LEU A 41 72.59 -49.64 -36.34
C LEU A 41 73.75 -49.90 -35.36
N GLN A 42 75.01 -49.78 -35.81
CA GLN A 42 76.17 -49.88 -34.92
C GLN A 42 76.20 -48.76 -33.87
N GLU A 43 75.89 -47.52 -34.26
CA GLU A 43 75.80 -46.38 -33.32
C GLU A 43 74.67 -46.57 -32.32
N GLU A 44 73.51 -47.07 -32.74
CA GLU A 44 72.38 -47.39 -31.86
C GLU A 44 72.70 -48.53 -30.88
N VAL A 45 73.36 -49.59 -31.35
CA VAL A 45 73.79 -50.70 -30.48
C VAL A 45 74.82 -50.22 -29.46
N ALA A 46 75.80 -49.41 -29.87
CA ALA A 46 76.78 -48.83 -28.96
C ALA A 46 76.12 -47.91 -27.92
N ALA A 47 75.17 -47.06 -28.33
CA ALA A 47 74.41 -46.22 -27.41
C ALA A 47 73.55 -47.05 -26.44
N ALA A 48 72.93 -48.14 -26.92
CA ALA A 48 72.14 -49.04 -26.09
C ALA A 48 73.01 -49.84 -25.10
N GLU A 49 74.21 -50.24 -25.49
CA GLU A 49 75.17 -50.87 -24.57
C GLU A 49 75.68 -49.90 -23.52
N GLN A 50 76.01 -48.65 -23.91
CA GLN A 50 76.39 -47.60 -22.95
C GLN A 50 75.27 -47.35 -21.94
N ALA A 51 74.02 -47.18 -22.40
CA ALA A 51 72.87 -47.02 -21.51
C ALA A 51 72.66 -48.22 -20.57
N ARG A 52 72.99 -49.44 -21.02
CA ARG A 52 72.96 -50.64 -20.16
C ARG A 52 74.09 -50.64 -19.13
N GLN A 53 75.29 -50.17 -19.48
CA GLN A 53 76.40 -50.03 -18.54
C GLN A 53 76.08 -48.97 -17.47
N ASP A 54 75.62 -47.78 -17.88
CA ASP A 54 75.23 -46.71 -16.96
C ASP A 54 74.12 -47.18 -16.00
N ARG A 55 73.13 -47.92 -16.52
CA ARG A 55 72.06 -48.51 -15.69
C ARG A 55 72.60 -49.56 -14.71
N ARG A 56 73.58 -50.37 -15.10
CA ARG A 56 74.23 -51.33 -14.20
C ARG A 56 75.04 -50.63 -13.13
N GLU A 57 75.70 -49.52 -13.45
CA GLU A 57 76.46 -48.72 -12.49
C GLU A 57 75.54 -48.03 -11.48
N ILE A 58 74.44 -47.43 -11.94
CA ILE A 58 73.40 -46.86 -11.04
C ILE A 58 72.81 -47.95 -10.13
N LEU A 59 72.53 -49.14 -10.66
CA LEU A 59 72.03 -50.26 -9.86
C LEU A 59 73.07 -50.78 -8.87
N ALA A 60 74.35 -50.81 -9.25
CA ALA A 60 75.44 -51.20 -8.35
C ALA A 60 75.67 -50.17 -7.25
N GLN A 61 75.64 -48.87 -7.56
CA GLN A 61 75.72 -47.79 -6.59
C GLN A 61 74.51 -47.79 -5.64
N ASN A 62 73.30 -48.02 -6.16
CA ASN A 62 72.09 -48.18 -5.34
C ASN A 62 72.10 -49.47 -4.51
N ALA A 63 72.83 -50.51 -4.91
CA ALA A 63 73.03 -51.73 -4.13
C ALA A 63 74.09 -51.57 -3.03
N ILE A 64 74.96 -50.56 -3.12
CA ILE A 64 75.96 -50.19 -2.09
C ILE A 64 75.38 -49.21 -1.06
N LYS A 65 74.34 -48.44 -1.42
CA LYS A 65 73.54 -47.71 -0.42
C LYS A 65 73.00 -48.71 0.59
N SER A 66 73.21 -48.43 1.87
CA SER A 66 72.67 -49.29 2.91
C SER A 66 71.14 -49.28 2.82
N LEU A 67 70.49 -50.37 3.25
CA LEU A 67 69.03 -50.42 3.36
C LEU A 67 68.49 -49.23 4.18
N GLU A 68 69.24 -48.77 5.18
CA GLU A 68 68.94 -47.57 5.96
C GLU A 68 68.93 -46.28 5.12
N ASP A 69 69.88 -46.09 4.20
CA ASP A 69 69.91 -44.90 3.34
C ASP A 69 68.73 -44.89 2.35
N ILE A 70 68.33 -46.07 1.86
CA ILE A 70 67.18 -46.22 0.95
C ILE A 70 65.87 -45.96 1.70
N GLU A 71 65.74 -46.46 2.93
CA GLU A 71 64.58 -46.19 3.79
C GLU A 71 64.49 -44.70 4.15
N ALA A 72 65.61 -44.06 4.50
CA ALA A 72 65.66 -42.64 4.80
C ALA A 72 65.30 -41.77 3.57
N GLU A 73 65.82 -42.10 2.38
CA GLU A 73 65.49 -41.37 1.14
C GLU A 73 64.01 -41.55 0.75
N ARG A 74 63.45 -42.75 0.95
CA ARG A 74 62.02 -43.02 0.72
C ARG A 74 61.13 -42.30 1.73
N GLU A 75 61.51 -42.29 3.00
CA GLU A 75 60.77 -41.59 4.05
C GLU A 75 60.78 -40.08 3.79
N GLN A 76 61.92 -39.51 3.40
CA GLN A 76 62.02 -38.10 3.04
C GLN A 76 61.15 -37.75 1.81
N LYS A 77 61.23 -38.55 0.74
CA LYS A 77 60.38 -38.35 -0.45
C LYS A 77 58.89 -38.51 -0.13
N SER A 78 58.54 -39.42 0.76
CA SER A 78 57.15 -39.56 1.23
C SER A 78 56.70 -38.34 2.03
N LYS A 79 57.55 -37.79 2.90
CA LYS A 79 57.25 -36.57 3.66
C LYS A 79 57.09 -35.36 2.74
N GLU A 80 57.97 -35.20 1.76
CA GLU A 80 57.88 -34.14 0.74
C GLU A 80 56.61 -34.25 -0.10
N LEU A 81 56.26 -35.47 -0.52
CA LEU A 81 55.03 -35.73 -1.29
C LEU A 81 53.77 -35.41 -0.48
N VAL A 82 53.72 -35.88 0.78
CA VAL A 82 52.60 -35.57 1.70
C VAL A 82 52.50 -34.07 1.96
N ALA A 83 53.62 -33.37 2.17
CA ALA A 83 53.61 -31.92 2.34
C ALA A 83 53.08 -31.20 1.09
N THR A 84 53.48 -31.63 -0.11
CA THR A 84 53.02 -31.04 -1.37
C THR A 84 51.52 -31.30 -1.59
N PHE A 85 51.04 -32.51 -1.32
CA PHE A 85 49.61 -32.82 -1.37
C PHE A 85 48.80 -32.02 -0.36
N THR A 86 49.30 -31.86 0.87
CA THR A 86 48.64 -31.07 1.92
C THR A 86 48.54 -29.61 1.51
N GLN A 87 49.60 -29.05 0.91
CA GLN A 87 49.58 -27.68 0.40
C GLN A 87 48.59 -27.49 -0.76
N MET A 88 48.55 -28.43 -1.72
CA MET A 88 47.56 -28.38 -2.81
C MET A 88 46.12 -28.48 -2.30
N LEU A 89 45.86 -29.33 -1.30
CA LEU A 89 44.53 -29.44 -0.68
C LEU A 89 44.14 -28.16 0.05
N ALA A 90 45.06 -27.56 0.82
CA ALA A 90 44.81 -26.29 1.49
C ALA A 90 44.54 -25.15 0.49
N GLU A 91 45.27 -25.11 -0.62
CA GLU A 91 45.06 -24.12 -1.68
C GLU A 91 43.72 -24.34 -2.42
N GLN A 92 43.34 -25.59 -2.68
CA GLN A 92 42.00 -25.92 -3.21
C GLN A 92 40.88 -25.53 -2.25
N GLN A 93 41.03 -25.81 -0.96
CA GLN A 93 40.04 -25.43 0.06
C GLN A 93 39.93 -23.91 0.16
N ASN A 94 41.05 -23.19 0.09
CA ASN A 94 41.04 -21.73 0.13
C ASN A 94 40.41 -21.12 -1.14
N GLN A 95 40.68 -21.69 -2.31
CA GLN A 95 40.01 -21.28 -3.56
C GLN A 95 38.49 -21.54 -3.49
N ALA A 96 38.07 -22.70 -2.98
CA ALA A 96 36.66 -23.02 -2.80
C ALA A 96 35.98 -22.08 -1.80
N ALA A 97 36.66 -21.72 -0.70
CA ALA A 97 36.15 -20.75 0.26
C ALA A 97 35.97 -19.35 -0.37
N VAL A 98 36.93 -18.88 -1.15
CA VAL A 98 36.84 -17.60 -1.88
C VAL A 98 35.72 -17.62 -2.93
N GLU A 99 35.54 -18.72 -3.65
CA GLU A 99 34.41 -18.85 -4.59
C GLU A 99 33.06 -18.89 -3.87
N TYR A 100 32.98 -19.55 -2.71
CA TYR A 100 31.79 -19.56 -1.88
C TYR A 100 31.46 -18.16 -1.35
N GLU A 101 32.43 -17.43 -0.78
CA GLU A 101 32.26 -16.04 -0.35
C GLU A 101 31.80 -15.15 -1.51
N ARG A 102 32.36 -15.33 -2.71
CA ARG A 102 31.94 -14.59 -3.91
C ARG A 102 30.51 -14.92 -4.32
N LEU A 103 30.10 -16.18 -4.21
CA LEU A 103 28.75 -16.62 -4.51
C LEU A 103 27.75 -16.03 -3.50
N VAL A 104 28.08 -16.07 -2.21
CA VAL A 104 27.27 -15.48 -1.13
C VAL A 104 27.13 -13.97 -1.33
N ALA A 105 28.23 -13.25 -1.55
CA ALA A 105 28.17 -11.80 -1.80
C ALA A 105 27.35 -11.45 -3.06
N LYS A 106 27.37 -12.30 -4.09
CA LYS A 106 26.53 -12.13 -5.28
C LYS A 106 25.05 -12.35 -4.94
N PHE A 107 24.71 -13.39 -4.16
CA PHE A 107 23.35 -13.65 -3.71
C PHE A 107 22.81 -12.52 -2.83
N GLU A 108 23.62 -12.01 -1.90
CA GLU A 108 23.24 -10.87 -1.04
C GLU A 108 22.94 -9.62 -1.88
N LEU A 109 23.77 -9.32 -2.89
CA LEU A 109 23.55 -8.21 -3.80
C LEU A 109 22.28 -8.38 -4.66
N GLU A 110 22.05 -9.57 -5.21
CA GLU A 110 20.84 -9.87 -5.99
C GLU A 110 19.58 -9.77 -5.11
N GLN A 111 19.66 -10.22 -3.86
CA GLN A 111 18.55 -10.12 -2.91
C GLN A 111 18.28 -8.66 -2.52
N GLU A 112 19.32 -7.86 -2.26
CA GLU A 112 19.17 -6.43 -1.97
C GLU A 112 18.54 -5.67 -3.16
N GLN A 113 18.95 -5.99 -4.39
CA GLN A 113 18.35 -5.42 -5.60
C GLN A 113 16.89 -5.81 -5.78
N GLU A 114 16.52 -7.07 -5.51
CA GLU A 114 15.12 -7.51 -5.63
C GLU A 114 14.24 -6.87 -4.54
N VAL A 115 14.75 -6.71 -3.31
CA VAL A 115 14.05 -5.99 -2.25
C VAL A 115 13.83 -4.53 -2.64
N GLU A 116 14.84 -3.86 -3.19
CA GLU A 116 14.69 -2.45 -3.60
C GLU A 116 13.73 -2.33 -4.80
N ARG A 117 13.73 -3.30 -5.72
CA ARG A 117 12.76 -3.36 -6.81
C ARG A 117 11.33 -3.56 -6.29
N GLN A 118 11.11 -4.47 -5.35
CA GLN A 118 9.81 -4.68 -4.72
C GLN A 118 9.33 -3.44 -3.98
N LYS A 119 10.23 -2.71 -3.31
CA LYS A 119 9.93 -1.44 -2.64
C LYS A 119 9.48 -0.37 -3.63
N VAL A 120 10.15 -0.26 -4.79
CA VAL A 120 9.74 0.67 -5.85
C VAL A 120 8.40 0.26 -6.46
N GLU A 121 8.17 -1.03 -6.72
CA GLU A 121 6.88 -1.53 -7.21
C GLU A 121 5.74 -1.21 -6.22
N LEU A 122 5.98 -1.41 -4.91
CA LEU A 122 5.03 -1.07 -3.85
C LEU A 122 4.78 0.45 -3.76
N GLU A 123 5.80 1.28 -3.87
CA GLU A 123 5.65 2.74 -3.89
C GLU A 123 4.82 3.21 -5.09
N VAL A 124 5.03 2.62 -6.28
CA VAL A 124 4.23 2.91 -7.47
C VAL A 124 2.77 2.47 -7.29
N GLU A 125 2.52 1.32 -6.67
CA GLU A 125 1.16 0.84 -6.39
C GLU A 125 0.45 1.76 -5.39
N LYS A 126 1.13 2.18 -4.32
CA LYS A 126 0.62 3.17 -3.37
C LYS A 126 0.34 4.52 -4.02
N GLN A 127 1.23 5.00 -4.88
CA GLN A 127 1.04 6.25 -5.62
C GLN A 127 -0.24 6.16 -6.48
N LYS A 128 -0.46 5.03 -7.15
CA LYS A 128 -1.64 4.79 -7.98
C LYS A 128 -2.92 4.68 -7.15
N GLU A 129 -2.86 4.06 -5.97
CA GLU A 129 -3.99 4.02 -5.03
C GLU A 129 -4.35 5.42 -4.53
N VAL A 130 -3.36 6.23 -4.17
CA VAL A 130 -3.55 7.63 -3.77
C VAL A 130 -4.16 8.44 -4.91
N GLU A 131 -3.65 8.32 -6.14
CA GLU A 131 -4.24 8.99 -7.32
C GLU A 131 -5.69 8.57 -7.56
N THR A 132 -6.01 7.28 -7.35
CA THR A 132 -7.38 6.77 -7.50
C THR A 132 -8.29 7.35 -6.42
N LYS A 133 -7.86 7.36 -5.15
CA LYS A 133 -8.62 7.96 -4.04
C LYS A 133 -8.81 9.47 -4.22
N VAL A 134 -7.80 10.18 -4.73
CA VAL A 134 -7.92 11.61 -5.05
C VAL A 134 -8.96 11.83 -6.14
N ALA A 135 -8.96 11.02 -7.20
CA ALA A 135 -9.96 11.11 -8.27
C ALA A 135 -11.39 10.80 -7.77
N GLU A 136 -11.55 9.81 -6.89
CA GLU A 136 -12.83 9.49 -6.27
C GLU A 136 -13.34 10.64 -5.37
N LEU A 137 -12.45 11.23 -4.57
CA LEU A 137 -12.78 12.39 -3.73
C LEU A 137 -13.13 13.63 -4.56
N GLU A 138 -12.43 13.89 -5.67
CA GLU A 138 -12.79 14.97 -6.60
C GLU A 138 -14.19 14.73 -7.20
N GLN A 139 -14.50 13.49 -7.58
CA GLN A 139 -15.80 13.14 -8.13
C GLN A 139 -16.93 13.26 -7.09
N GLN A 140 -16.66 12.88 -5.83
CA GLN A 140 -17.59 13.11 -4.71
C GLN A 140 -17.80 14.59 -4.46
N LYS A 141 -16.72 15.40 -4.41
CA LYS A 141 -16.81 16.86 -4.26
C LYS A 141 -17.63 17.49 -5.39
N GLU A 142 -17.41 17.09 -6.64
CA GLU A 142 -18.22 17.58 -7.76
C GLU A 142 -19.71 17.21 -7.63
N ALA A 143 -20.01 15.98 -7.16
CA ALA A 143 -21.37 15.54 -6.92
C ALA A 143 -22.05 16.33 -5.78
N GLU A 144 -21.34 16.57 -4.67
CA GLU A 144 -21.82 17.37 -3.55
C GLU A 144 -22.04 18.83 -3.94
N VAL A 145 -21.09 19.45 -4.65
CA VAL A 145 -21.22 20.82 -5.17
C VAL A 145 -22.40 20.92 -6.14
N SER A 146 -22.60 19.91 -6.99
CA SER A 146 -23.75 19.82 -7.90
C SER A 146 -25.08 19.69 -7.14
N SER A 147 -25.12 18.87 -6.08
CA SER A 147 -26.29 18.73 -5.20
C SER A 147 -26.61 20.03 -4.46
N ALA A 148 -25.61 20.62 -3.80
CA ALA A 148 -25.74 21.88 -3.08
C ALA A 148 -26.17 23.02 -4.02
N LYS A 149 -25.69 23.04 -5.26
CA LYS A 149 -26.13 24.03 -6.27
C LYS A 149 -27.61 23.85 -6.63
N LYS A 150 -28.10 22.62 -6.77
CA LYS A 150 -29.52 22.34 -7.02
C LYS A 150 -30.39 22.73 -5.82
N GLU A 151 -29.96 22.41 -4.61
CA GLU A 151 -30.67 22.82 -3.39
C GLU A 151 -30.72 24.35 -3.26
N PHE A 152 -29.61 25.02 -3.56
CA PHE A 152 -29.56 26.48 -3.58
C PHE A 152 -30.52 27.08 -4.64
N GLU A 153 -30.55 26.54 -5.86
CA GLU A 153 -31.52 26.95 -6.89
C GLU A 153 -32.98 26.73 -6.44
N GLN A 154 -33.27 25.62 -5.76
CA GLN A 154 -34.60 25.37 -5.19
C GLN A 154 -34.96 26.38 -4.10
N VAL A 155 -34.01 26.74 -3.23
CA VAL A 155 -34.24 27.77 -2.20
C VAL A 155 -34.45 29.14 -2.82
N VAL A 156 -33.65 29.51 -3.82
CA VAL A 156 -33.79 30.79 -4.55
C VAL A 156 -35.16 30.86 -5.21
N THR A 157 -35.56 29.84 -5.98
CA THR A 157 -36.88 29.81 -6.64
C THR A 157 -38.04 29.82 -5.64
N ALA A 158 -37.93 29.10 -4.51
CA ALA A 158 -38.92 29.15 -3.44
C ALA A 158 -39.01 30.55 -2.79
N LYS A 159 -37.88 31.24 -2.63
CA LYS A 159 -37.84 32.60 -2.09
C LYS A 159 -38.39 33.64 -3.06
N GLU A 160 -38.11 33.51 -4.36
CA GLU A 160 -38.72 34.34 -5.40
C GLU A 160 -40.24 34.18 -5.43
N ALA A 161 -40.74 32.94 -5.33
CA ALA A 161 -42.18 32.69 -5.23
C ALA A 161 -42.79 33.30 -3.95
N GLN A 162 -42.11 33.18 -2.81
CA GLN A 162 -42.54 33.86 -1.57
C GLN A 162 -42.57 35.38 -1.74
N LEU A 163 -41.54 35.96 -2.36
CA LEU A 163 -41.46 37.40 -2.61
C LEU A 163 -42.60 37.87 -3.52
N GLU A 164 -42.91 37.12 -4.57
CA GLU A 164 -44.03 37.41 -5.47
C GLU A 164 -45.38 37.36 -4.72
N THR A 165 -45.55 36.35 -3.86
CA THR A 165 -46.76 36.21 -3.02
C THR A 165 -46.91 37.39 -2.06
N VAL A 166 -45.82 37.81 -1.41
CA VAL A 166 -45.80 38.97 -0.52
C VAL A 166 -46.08 40.26 -1.29
N THR A 167 -45.50 40.41 -2.49
CA THR A 167 -45.74 41.58 -3.37
C THR A 167 -47.21 41.67 -3.79
N GLN A 168 -47.84 40.54 -4.13
CA GLN A 168 -49.27 40.47 -4.42
C GLN A 168 -50.13 40.81 -3.19
N ALA A 169 -49.72 40.37 -2.01
CA ALA A 169 -50.42 40.71 -0.76
C ALA A 169 -50.31 42.21 -0.42
N ILE A 170 -49.14 42.81 -0.61
CA ILE A 170 -48.92 44.26 -0.40
C ILE A 170 -49.76 45.06 -1.38
N THR A 171 -49.73 44.73 -2.68
CA THR A 171 -50.54 45.42 -3.69
C THR A 171 -52.04 45.28 -3.44
N ALA A 172 -52.51 44.10 -3.01
CA ALA A 172 -53.90 43.92 -2.60
C ALA A 172 -54.28 44.76 -1.36
N ALA A 173 -53.37 44.86 -0.39
CA ALA A 173 -53.56 45.69 0.80
C ALA A 173 -53.57 47.18 0.47
N GLU A 174 -52.70 47.64 -0.43
CA GLU A 174 -52.69 49.02 -0.91
C GLU A 174 -53.94 49.37 -1.72
N LEU A 175 -54.39 48.48 -2.61
CA LEU A 175 -55.65 48.68 -3.33
C LEU A 175 -56.85 48.78 -2.38
N LYS A 176 -56.87 47.95 -1.33
CA LYS A 176 -57.90 48.04 -0.29
C LYS A 176 -57.82 49.37 0.46
N ARG A 177 -56.62 49.81 0.85
CA ARG A 177 -56.42 51.10 1.53
C ARG A 177 -56.82 52.29 0.65
N ILE A 178 -56.52 52.25 -0.65
CA ILE A 178 -56.94 53.28 -1.62
C ILE A 178 -58.46 53.31 -1.71
N LYS A 179 -59.12 52.15 -1.74
CA LYS A 179 -60.58 52.06 -1.76
C LYS A 179 -61.20 52.62 -0.47
N ASP A 180 -60.67 52.25 0.70
CA ASP A 180 -61.15 52.73 2.00
C ASP A 180 -60.98 54.26 2.12
N LEU A 181 -59.85 54.81 1.64
CA LEU A 181 -59.61 56.26 1.59
C LEU A 181 -60.53 56.98 0.60
N SER A 182 -60.83 56.36 -0.54
CA SER A 182 -61.80 56.86 -1.51
C SER A 182 -63.20 56.94 -0.93
N GLU A 183 -63.63 55.91 -0.18
CA GLU A 183 -64.93 55.87 0.49
C GLU A 183 -65.00 56.94 1.59
N GLN A 184 -63.95 57.08 2.40
CA GLN A 184 -63.85 58.16 3.39
C GLN A 184 -63.89 59.55 2.75
N ALA A 185 -63.20 59.77 1.64
CA ALA A 185 -63.21 61.05 0.94
C ALA A 185 -64.62 61.40 0.42
N ALA A 186 -65.34 60.42 -0.14
CA ALA A 186 -66.70 60.59 -0.61
C ALA A 186 -67.69 60.88 0.55
N GLU A 187 -67.52 60.22 1.69
CA GLU A 187 -68.33 60.46 2.89
C GLU A 187 -68.09 61.86 3.48
N LEU A 188 -66.83 62.30 3.50
CA LEU A 188 -66.44 63.63 3.96
C LEU A 188 -66.95 64.73 3.02
N GLU A 189 -66.98 64.47 1.71
CA GLU A 189 -67.58 65.36 0.72
C GLU A 189 -69.11 65.43 0.86
N ALA A 190 -69.78 64.31 1.11
CA ALA A 190 -71.21 64.28 1.42
C ALA A 190 -71.53 65.05 2.72
N GLN A 191 -70.71 64.91 3.77
CA GLN A 191 -70.84 65.71 4.99
C GLN A 191 -70.64 67.20 4.74
N LYS A 192 -69.67 67.59 3.90
CA LYS A 192 -69.48 68.99 3.49
C LYS A 192 -70.69 69.55 2.74
N GLN A 193 -71.29 68.76 1.84
CA GLN A 193 -72.49 69.14 1.10
C GLN A 193 -73.71 69.28 2.03
N ALA A 194 -73.88 68.36 2.98
CA ALA A 194 -74.93 68.45 3.99
C ALA A 194 -74.74 69.67 4.91
N ALA A 195 -73.51 69.94 5.35
CA ALA A 195 -73.19 71.11 6.17
C ALA A 195 -73.39 72.44 5.41
N THR A 196 -73.09 72.49 4.12
CA THR A 196 -73.35 73.68 3.28
C THR A 196 -74.83 73.88 3.01
N GLN A 197 -75.63 72.82 2.84
CA GLN A 197 -77.09 72.93 2.77
C GLN A 197 -77.69 73.42 4.09
N ALA A 198 -77.27 72.86 5.23
CA ALA A 198 -77.71 73.31 6.55
C ALA A 198 -77.33 74.77 6.84
N ALA A 199 -76.14 75.21 6.40
CA ALA A 199 -75.70 76.60 6.48
C ALA A 199 -76.51 77.54 5.57
N ALA A 200 -76.93 77.07 4.39
CA ALA A 200 -77.79 77.84 3.48
C ALA A 200 -79.22 77.98 4.02
N GLU A 201 -79.76 76.94 4.66
CA GLU A 201 -81.07 76.99 5.33
C GLU A 201 -81.06 77.93 6.53
N THR A 202 -80.04 77.86 7.39
CA THR A 202 -79.88 78.81 8.51
C THR A 202 -79.68 80.24 8.01
N ALA A 203 -78.91 80.46 6.94
CA ALA A 203 -78.77 81.79 6.34
C ALA A 203 -80.11 82.32 5.78
N ALA A 204 -80.92 81.47 5.14
CA ALA A 204 -82.24 81.83 4.63
C ALA A 204 -83.24 82.15 5.74
N GLU A 205 -83.18 81.42 6.86
CA GLU A 205 -84.01 81.66 8.04
C GLU A 205 -83.60 82.94 8.78
N THR A 206 -82.29 83.21 8.87
CA THR A 206 -81.76 84.45 9.44
C THR A 206 -82.13 85.67 8.58
N ALA A 207 -82.12 85.53 7.25
CA ALA A 207 -82.59 86.56 6.32
C ALA A 207 -84.10 86.84 6.46
N LYS A 208 -84.92 85.80 6.72
CA LYS A 208 -86.35 85.96 7.04
C LYS A 208 -86.57 86.69 8.36
N GLN A 209 -85.78 86.38 9.39
CA GLN A 209 -85.86 87.06 10.69
C GLN A 209 -85.39 88.53 10.60
N GLN A 210 -84.36 88.82 9.82
CA GLN A 210 -83.93 90.20 9.55
C GLN A 210 -84.98 90.99 8.75
N ALA A 211 -85.61 90.40 7.74
CA ALA A 211 -86.71 91.03 7.01
C ALA A 211 -87.95 91.27 7.88
N ALA A 212 -88.24 90.37 8.82
CA ALA A 212 -89.32 90.56 9.81
C ALA A 212 -88.99 91.67 10.82
N ALA A 213 -87.74 91.75 11.29
CA ALA A 213 -87.28 92.81 12.19
C ALA A 213 -87.26 94.19 11.50
N GLU A 214 -86.89 94.26 10.22
CA GLU A 214 -86.97 95.49 9.42
C GLU A 214 -88.42 95.92 9.17
N ALA A 215 -89.35 94.98 8.99
CA ALA A 215 -90.78 95.26 8.88
C ALA A 215 -91.38 95.76 10.22
N GLU A 216 -90.96 95.21 11.37
CA GLU A 216 -91.34 95.72 12.69
C GLU A 216 -90.75 97.13 12.95
N GLN A 217 -89.52 97.39 12.53
CA GLN A 217 -88.93 98.73 12.61
C GLN A 217 -89.64 99.75 11.70
N ALA A 218 -90.11 99.32 10.53
CA ALA A 218 -90.91 100.15 9.64
C ALA A 218 -92.29 100.47 10.24
N LEU A 219 -92.95 99.47 10.85
CA LEU A 219 -94.23 99.65 11.54
C LEU A 219 -94.10 100.56 12.78
N ALA A 220 -93.01 100.43 13.54
CA ALA A 220 -92.69 101.28 14.67
C ALA A 220 -92.38 102.73 14.25
N LYS A 221 -91.71 102.93 13.11
CA LYS A 221 -91.49 104.25 12.51
C LYS A 221 -92.79 104.87 11.98
N GLU A 222 -93.72 104.07 11.47
CA GLU A 222 -95.02 104.56 10.98
C GLU A 222 -95.97 104.93 12.12
N LEU A 223 -95.99 104.15 13.22
CA LEU A 223 -96.67 104.50 14.47
C LEU A 223 -96.07 105.77 15.11
N ALA A 224 -94.74 105.87 15.16
CA ALA A 224 -94.05 107.09 15.62
C ALA A 224 -94.35 108.31 14.73
N ALA A 225 -94.48 108.13 13.41
CA ALA A 225 -94.84 109.20 12.49
C ALA A 225 -96.31 109.65 12.64
N GLN A 226 -97.23 108.75 12.98
CA GLN A 226 -98.62 109.10 13.31
C GLN A 226 -98.75 109.80 14.65
N GLN A 227 -97.92 109.44 15.64
CA GLN A 227 -97.86 110.10 16.94
C GLN A 227 -97.18 111.49 16.85
N ALA A 228 -96.13 111.62 16.04
CA ALA A 228 -95.44 112.88 15.77
C ALA A 228 -96.31 113.89 14.99
N LYS A 229 -97.23 113.44 14.13
CA LYS A 229 -98.20 114.34 13.45
C LYS A 229 -99.21 114.96 14.42
N LEU A 230 -99.51 114.27 15.53
CA LEU A 230 -100.45 114.73 16.56
C LEU A 230 -99.78 115.67 17.57
N GLU A 231 -98.47 115.51 17.80
CA GLU A 231 -97.65 116.40 18.65
C GLU A 231 -97.10 117.62 17.90
N ALA A 232 -96.87 117.53 16.59
CA ALA A 232 -96.46 118.66 15.74
C ALA A 232 -97.52 119.77 15.62
N GLN A 233 -98.79 119.49 15.93
CA GLN A 233 -99.85 120.51 16.03
C GLN A 233 -99.84 121.28 17.36
N LYS A 234 -99.14 120.80 18.40
CA LYS A 234 -99.02 121.46 19.71
C LYS A 234 -97.66 122.11 19.96
N ALA A 235 -96.64 121.78 19.18
CA ALA A 235 -95.28 122.28 19.36
C ALA A 235 -94.86 123.36 18.34
N GLN A 236 -95.83 124.00 17.66
CA GLN A 236 -95.61 125.19 16.82
C GLN A 236 -95.64 126.51 17.62
N GLU A 237 -95.67 126.44 18.96
CA GLU A 237 -95.83 127.61 19.84
C GLU A 237 -94.59 127.97 20.68
N LEU A 238 -93.51 127.18 20.69
CA LEU A 238 -92.32 127.49 21.49
C LEU A 238 -91.01 127.25 20.71
N ALA A 239 -90.69 128.26 19.91
CA ALA A 239 -89.38 128.90 19.80
C ALA A 239 -88.11 128.06 20.07
N ALA A 240 -87.35 127.89 18.99
CA ALA A 240 -85.99 128.42 18.84
C ALA A 240 -84.96 128.22 19.97
N ALA A 241 -83.94 127.39 19.70
CA ALA A 241 -82.50 127.62 19.95
C ALA A 241 -81.79 126.26 19.88
N GLN A 242 -81.10 125.99 18.78
CA GLN A 242 -79.63 126.09 18.70
C GLN A 242 -78.86 124.95 19.38
N ALA A 243 -78.20 124.21 18.49
CA ALA A 243 -76.79 123.82 18.57
C ALA A 243 -76.38 122.67 19.51
N ALA A 244 -76.10 121.52 18.90
CA ALA A 244 -74.77 120.91 18.82
C ALA A 244 -74.87 119.68 17.87
N ALA A 245 -74.31 119.72 16.67
CA ALA A 245 -72.91 119.43 16.34
C ALA A 245 -72.61 117.92 16.51
N GLU A 246 -72.45 117.20 15.40
CA GLU A 246 -71.13 116.75 14.90
C GLU A 246 -70.66 115.46 15.56
N GLU A 247 -70.81 114.33 14.85
CA GLU A 247 -69.83 113.23 14.80
C GLU A 247 -70.28 112.24 13.72
N ALA A 248 -69.61 112.25 12.56
CA ALA A 248 -68.46 111.41 12.24
C ALA A 248 -68.91 110.08 11.58
N GLN A 249 -68.85 109.94 10.25
CA GLN A 249 -67.62 109.80 9.47
C GLN A 249 -66.73 108.60 9.89
N GLN A 250 -67.34 107.48 10.31
CA GLN A 250 -66.62 106.22 10.59
C GLN A 250 -67.34 104.95 10.09
N GLN A 251 -67.81 104.91 8.84
CA GLN A 251 -68.35 103.66 8.27
C GLN A 251 -67.74 103.22 6.93
N ALA A 252 -66.70 103.92 6.43
CA ALA A 252 -66.10 103.60 5.13
C ALA A 252 -64.78 102.80 5.18
N VAL A 253 -64.18 102.54 6.35
CA VAL A 253 -62.81 101.96 6.43
C VAL A 253 -62.76 100.50 6.93
N SER A 254 -63.83 99.94 7.53
CA SER A 254 -63.75 98.60 8.15
C SER A 254 -63.98 97.40 7.20
N LYS A 255 -64.40 97.61 5.94
CA LYS A 255 -64.69 96.52 5.00
C LYS A 255 -63.54 96.11 4.07
N GLU A 256 -62.49 96.91 3.94
CA GLU A 256 -61.40 96.64 2.99
C GLU A 256 -60.20 95.92 3.64
N LEU A 257 -60.00 96.06 4.96
CA LEU A 257 -58.89 95.41 5.67
C LEU A 257 -59.11 93.91 5.93
N ALA A 258 -60.36 93.46 6.09
CA ALA A 258 -60.67 92.05 6.42
C ALA A 258 -60.54 91.10 5.21
N ALA A 259 -60.66 91.60 3.97
CA ALA A 259 -60.57 90.79 2.77
C ALA A 259 -59.12 90.49 2.32
N GLN A 260 -58.15 91.33 2.73
CA GLN A 260 -56.73 91.10 2.40
C GLN A 260 -56.03 90.13 3.36
N GLN A 261 -56.51 90.00 4.60
CA GLN A 261 -55.89 89.13 5.61
C GLN A 261 -56.17 87.63 5.38
N ALA A 262 -57.36 87.29 4.86
CA ALA A 262 -57.74 85.89 4.57
C ALA A 262 -57.02 85.28 3.35
N LYS A 263 -56.56 86.11 2.39
CA LYS A 263 -55.86 85.62 1.19
C LYS A 263 -54.38 85.29 1.45
N LEU A 264 -53.75 85.95 2.42
CA LEU A 264 -52.34 85.74 2.76
C LEU A 264 -52.11 84.49 3.62
N GLU A 265 -53.08 84.13 4.47
CA GLU A 265 -53.00 82.93 5.32
C GLU A 265 -53.27 81.63 4.53
N ALA A 266 -54.14 81.67 3.52
CA ALA A 266 -54.40 80.52 2.66
C ALA A 266 -53.20 80.14 1.77
N GLN A 267 -52.39 81.12 1.34
CA GLN A 267 -51.19 80.88 0.53
C GLN A 267 -50.02 80.30 1.35
N LYS A 268 -49.84 80.74 2.60
CA LYS A 268 -48.81 80.19 3.50
C LYS A 268 -49.08 78.75 3.94
N ALA A 269 -50.35 78.37 4.10
CA ALA A 269 -50.71 77.00 4.47
C ALA A 269 -50.44 75.99 3.33
N GLN A 270 -50.51 76.43 2.07
CA GLN A 270 -50.32 75.58 0.90
C GLN A 270 -48.84 75.34 0.55
N GLU A 271 -47.95 76.31 0.81
CA GLU A 271 -46.50 76.15 0.62
C GLU A 271 -45.83 75.31 1.72
N LEU A 272 -46.31 75.38 2.97
CA LEU A 272 -45.79 74.56 4.06
C LEU A 272 -46.14 73.08 3.91
N ALA A 273 -47.35 72.75 3.45
CA ALA A 273 -47.76 71.37 3.20
C ALA A 273 -47.00 70.73 2.02
N ALA A 274 -46.68 71.50 0.97
CA ALA A 274 -45.90 71.01 -0.16
C ALA A 274 -44.41 70.80 0.20
N ALA A 275 -43.85 71.61 1.09
CA ALA A 275 -42.48 71.45 1.58
C ALA A 275 -42.32 70.24 2.53
N GLU A 276 -43.35 69.91 3.30
CA GLU A 276 -43.30 68.80 4.26
C GLU A 276 -43.40 67.41 3.58
N VAL A 277 -44.19 67.30 2.51
CA VAL A 277 -44.28 66.08 1.70
C VAL A 277 -42.97 65.83 0.92
N ALA A 278 -42.37 66.87 0.34
CA ALA A 278 -41.09 66.75 -0.36
C ALA A 278 -39.93 66.40 0.59
N ALA A 279 -39.98 66.87 1.84
CA ALA A 279 -38.99 66.51 2.86
C ALA A 279 -39.16 65.06 3.37
N GLN A 280 -40.39 64.54 3.43
CA GLN A 280 -40.65 63.14 3.78
C GLN A 280 -40.21 62.17 2.67
N GLU A 281 -40.50 62.45 1.41
CA GLU A 281 -40.07 61.58 0.29
C GLU A 281 -38.54 61.48 0.20
N LEU A 282 -37.82 62.60 0.36
CA LEU A 282 -36.35 62.60 0.39
C LEU A 282 -35.77 61.86 1.61
N ALA A 283 -36.45 61.88 2.76
CA ALA A 283 -36.04 61.14 3.95
C ALA A 283 -36.28 59.62 3.80
N GLU A 284 -37.36 59.22 3.15
CA GLU A 284 -37.68 57.82 2.88
C GLU A 284 -36.73 57.20 1.84
N GLU A 285 -36.39 57.95 0.80
CA GLU A 285 -35.44 57.51 -0.23
C GLU A 285 -34.01 57.39 0.32
N ALA A 286 -33.61 58.32 1.19
CA ALA A 286 -32.33 58.25 1.91
C ALA A 286 -32.29 57.08 2.91
N ALA A 287 -33.41 56.76 3.58
CA ALA A 287 -33.52 55.61 4.48
C ALA A 287 -33.44 54.27 3.72
N LYS A 288 -34.05 54.18 2.53
CA LYS A 288 -33.96 52.99 1.66
C LYS A 288 -32.53 52.75 1.16
N ALA A 289 -31.86 53.81 0.69
CA ALA A 289 -30.48 53.71 0.24
C ALA A 289 -29.51 53.34 1.38
N ALA A 290 -29.76 53.84 2.60
CA ALA A 290 -28.98 53.47 3.79
C ALA A 290 -29.21 52.01 4.22
N ALA A 291 -30.44 51.50 4.11
CA ALA A 291 -30.80 50.11 4.41
C ALA A 291 -30.16 49.12 3.42
N GLU A 292 -30.21 49.41 2.11
CA GLU A 292 -29.58 48.54 1.09
C GLU A 292 -28.05 48.51 1.20
N ALA A 293 -27.43 49.63 1.59
CA ALA A 293 -25.99 49.70 1.82
C ALA A 293 -25.56 48.91 3.05
N THR A 294 -26.35 48.95 4.13
CA THR A 294 -26.08 48.14 5.34
C THR A 294 -26.33 46.65 5.11
N GLU A 295 -27.37 46.29 4.36
CA GLU A 295 -27.66 44.90 4.02
C GLU A 295 -26.54 44.28 3.18
N LYS A 296 -26.02 45.00 2.18
CA LYS A 296 -24.88 44.52 1.37
C LYS A 296 -23.58 44.36 2.17
N GLU A 297 -23.30 45.24 3.12
CA GLU A 297 -22.12 45.09 4.00
C GLU A 297 -22.29 43.88 4.91
N VAL A 298 -23.44 43.72 5.58
CA VAL A 298 -23.74 42.56 6.45
C VAL A 298 -23.62 41.25 5.67
N LEU A 299 -24.12 41.19 4.43
CA LEU A 299 -24.04 40.01 3.59
C LEU A 299 -22.60 39.68 3.17
N LYS A 300 -21.75 40.71 3.00
CA LYS A 300 -20.32 40.56 2.69
C LYS A 300 -19.52 40.08 3.90
N THR A 301 -19.85 40.57 5.09
CA THR A 301 -19.26 40.11 6.36
C THR A 301 -19.68 38.67 6.67
N ALA A 302 -20.97 38.37 6.54
CA ALA A 302 -21.52 37.03 6.74
C ALA A 302 -20.92 36.01 5.75
N LYS A 303 -20.73 36.40 4.48
CA LYS A 303 -20.08 35.54 3.48
C LYS A 303 -18.62 35.24 3.85
N LYS A 304 -17.88 36.24 4.33
CA LYS A 304 -16.49 36.04 4.79
C LYS A 304 -16.41 35.16 6.04
N GLN A 305 -17.33 35.32 6.99
CA GLN A 305 -17.40 34.48 8.18
C GLN A 305 -17.75 33.03 7.82
N ALA A 306 -18.75 32.81 6.97
CA ALA A 306 -19.10 31.47 6.50
C ALA A 306 -17.95 30.81 5.71
N GLN A 307 -17.21 31.58 4.91
CA GLN A 307 -16.04 31.05 4.20
C GLN A 307 -14.93 30.63 5.16
N ALA A 308 -14.67 31.43 6.21
CA ALA A 308 -13.67 31.12 7.22
C ALA A 308 -14.07 29.94 8.13
N GLU A 309 -15.35 29.79 8.46
CA GLU A 309 -15.86 28.61 9.19
C GLU A 309 -15.72 27.33 8.36
N VAL A 310 -16.09 27.36 7.08
CA VAL A 310 -15.94 26.20 6.18
C VAL A 310 -14.47 25.83 5.97
N GLU A 311 -13.57 26.81 5.83
CA GLU A 311 -12.13 26.55 5.74
C GLU A 311 -11.58 25.94 7.03
N ALA A 312 -12.01 26.43 8.20
CA ALA A 312 -11.60 25.89 9.50
C ALA A 312 -12.15 24.47 9.75
N GLU A 313 -13.41 24.20 9.40
CA GLU A 313 -14.00 22.85 9.47
C GLU A 313 -13.29 21.89 8.51
N HIS A 314 -12.95 22.31 7.30
CA HIS A 314 -12.23 21.47 6.34
C HIS A 314 -10.79 21.17 6.80
N GLU A 315 -10.13 22.12 7.46
CA GLU A 315 -8.80 21.92 8.02
C GLU A 315 -8.83 20.96 9.22
N GLN A 316 -9.88 21.03 10.05
CA GLN A 316 -10.14 20.04 11.12
C GLN A 316 -10.43 18.65 10.55
N GLU A 317 -11.27 18.55 9.53
CA GLU A 317 -11.61 17.27 8.91
C GLU A 317 -10.39 16.62 8.24
N MET A 318 -9.54 17.39 7.56
CA MET A 318 -8.28 16.90 7.00
C MET A 318 -7.30 16.44 8.08
N THR A 319 -7.23 17.13 9.22
CA THR A 319 -6.38 16.71 10.33
C THR A 319 -6.92 15.45 11.02
N GLU A 320 -8.23 15.30 11.14
CA GLU A 320 -8.85 14.05 11.63
C GLU A 320 -8.61 12.89 10.66
N GLN A 321 -8.75 13.10 9.34
CA GLN A 321 -8.46 12.08 8.34
C GLN A 321 -6.99 11.64 8.35
N LEU A 322 -6.05 12.58 8.49
CA LEU A 322 -4.63 12.25 8.62
C LEU A 322 -4.36 11.46 9.92
N ALA A 323 -4.98 11.83 11.03
CA ALA A 323 -4.86 11.10 12.29
C ALA A 323 -5.46 9.70 12.20
N MET A 324 -6.59 9.53 11.49
CA MET A 324 -7.19 8.22 11.23
C MET A 324 -6.29 7.35 10.33
N LEU A 325 -5.74 7.90 9.25
CA LEU A 325 -4.81 7.20 8.37
C LEU A 325 -3.52 6.80 9.08
N GLU A 326 -2.99 7.66 9.96
CA GLU A 326 -1.81 7.36 10.76
C GLU A 326 -2.10 6.25 11.78
N ALA A 327 -3.28 6.30 12.43
CA ALA A 327 -3.73 5.24 13.34
C ALA A 327 -4.01 3.91 12.62
N GLU A 328 -4.57 3.93 11.41
CA GLU A 328 -4.82 2.75 10.59
C GLU A 328 -3.50 2.12 10.13
N LYS A 329 -2.57 2.94 9.64
CA LYS A 329 -1.21 2.52 9.30
C LYS A 329 -0.49 1.89 10.49
N ASP A 330 -0.56 2.49 11.68
CA ASP A 330 0.08 1.96 12.87
C ASP A 330 -0.60 0.67 13.34
N ALA A 331 -1.92 0.57 13.23
CA ALA A 331 -2.67 -0.64 13.54
C ALA A 331 -2.34 -1.80 12.57
N GLU A 332 -2.12 -1.51 11.29
CA GLU A 332 -1.70 -2.51 10.29
C GLU A 332 -0.24 -2.92 10.45
N LEU A 333 0.69 -1.99 10.71
CA LEU A 333 2.12 -2.27 10.83
C LEU A 333 2.51 -3.00 12.12
N LYS A 334 1.80 -2.71 13.21
CA LYS A 334 2.09 -3.29 14.53
C LYS A 334 2.14 -4.83 14.53
N PRO A 335 1.17 -5.59 13.97
CA PRO A 335 1.26 -7.05 13.93
C PRO A 335 2.45 -7.55 13.11
N PHE A 336 2.86 -6.84 12.04
CA PHE A 336 4.05 -7.23 11.27
C PHE A 336 5.34 -7.00 12.05
N LEU A 337 5.45 -5.88 12.78
CA LEU A 337 6.61 -5.60 13.62
C LEU A 337 6.70 -6.61 14.78
N GLU A 338 5.58 -6.90 15.44
CA GLU A 338 5.52 -7.93 16.50
C GLU A 338 5.87 -9.32 15.94
N ALA A 339 5.36 -9.69 14.76
CA ALA A 339 5.70 -10.96 14.11
C ALA A 339 7.18 -11.03 13.70
N GLU A 340 7.77 -9.94 13.22
CA GLU A 340 9.18 -9.85 12.83
C GLU A 340 10.10 -9.94 14.06
N GLU A 341 9.74 -9.29 15.17
CA GLU A 341 10.44 -9.44 16.44
C GLU A 341 10.34 -10.87 16.98
N GLU A 342 9.14 -11.48 16.97
CA GLU A 342 8.96 -12.89 17.34
C GLU A 342 9.80 -13.82 16.46
N ARG A 343 9.91 -13.55 15.15
CA ARG A 343 10.76 -14.33 14.22
C ARG A 343 12.24 -14.20 14.55
N LYS A 344 12.73 -12.99 14.86
CA LYS A 344 14.13 -12.76 15.23
C LYS A 344 14.49 -13.46 16.54
N GLU A 345 13.60 -13.41 17.53
CA GLU A 345 13.81 -14.13 18.78
C GLU A 345 13.75 -15.66 18.58
N ALA A 346 12.84 -16.16 17.74
CA ALA A 346 12.81 -17.56 17.34
C ALA A 346 14.12 -18.02 16.70
N GLN A 347 14.67 -17.20 15.82
CA GLN A 347 15.93 -17.50 15.13
C GLN A 347 17.10 -17.57 16.11
N LYS A 348 17.23 -16.62 17.05
CA LYS A 348 18.26 -16.68 18.09
C LYS A 348 18.15 -17.93 18.95
N VAL A 349 16.93 -18.34 19.30
CA VAL A 349 16.69 -19.56 20.07
C VAL A 349 17.08 -20.80 19.26
N ARG A 350 16.73 -20.83 17.97
CA ARG A 350 17.13 -21.91 17.05
C ARG A 350 18.65 -21.99 16.93
N GLU A 351 19.33 -20.86 16.73
CA GLU A 351 20.80 -20.77 16.67
C GLU A 351 21.43 -21.33 17.96
N GLN A 352 20.92 -20.97 19.14
CA GLN A 352 21.41 -21.52 20.41
C GLN A 352 21.24 -23.05 20.50
N ILE A 353 20.12 -23.59 20.05
CA ILE A 353 19.89 -25.04 20.03
C ILE A 353 20.83 -25.72 19.02
N VAL A 354 21.03 -25.11 17.84
CA VAL A 354 21.96 -25.60 16.81
C VAL A 354 23.40 -25.60 17.31
N ASP A 355 23.84 -24.53 17.96
CA ASP A 355 25.18 -24.44 18.54
C ASP A 355 25.39 -25.54 19.59
N ASN A 356 24.39 -25.81 20.44
CA ASN A 356 24.44 -26.91 21.39
C ASN A 356 24.48 -28.28 20.70
N LEU A 357 23.74 -28.45 19.60
CA LEU A 357 23.77 -29.68 18.80
C LEU A 357 25.16 -29.88 18.21
N LEU A 358 25.73 -28.89 17.55
CA LEU A 358 27.08 -28.97 16.96
C LEU A 358 28.14 -29.26 18.03
N GLU A 359 28.07 -28.60 19.19
CA GLU A 359 29.01 -28.79 20.29
C GLU A 359 28.89 -30.18 20.95
N ASN A 360 27.68 -30.68 21.21
CA ASN A 360 27.48 -32.00 21.82
C ASN A 360 27.81 -33.16 20.86
N PHE A 361 27.79 -32.89 19.55
CA PHE A 361 28.05 -33.88 18.50
C PHE A 361 29.46 -33.81 17.89
N LYS A 362 30.29 -32.83 18.25
CA LYS A 362 31.65 -32.66 17.70
C LYS A 362 32.57 -33.90 17.80
N ASP A 363 32.35 -34.74 18.82
CA ASP A 363 33.11 -35.97 19.07
C ASP A 363 32.44 -37.22 18.46
N SER A 364 31.44 -37.05 17.59
CA SER A 364 30.76 -38.17 16.92
C SER A 364 31.47 -38.49 15.62
N ASP A 365 31.50 -39.76 15.23
CA ASP A 365 32.17 -40.20 13.99
C ASP A 365 31.52 -39.52 12.76
N GLU A 366 32.35 -38.98 11.86
CA GLU A 366 31.89 -38.31 10.64
C GLU A 366 31.07 -39.26 9.77
N GLY A 367 29.82 -38.89 9.48
CA GLY A 367 28.94 -39.59 8.53
C GLY A 367 27.72 -40.30 9.13
N ASP A 368 27.70 -40.55 10.44
CA ASP A 368 26.55 -41.20 11.11
C ASP A 368 25.38 -40.24 11.38
N VAL A 369 25.72 -39.00 11.69
CA VAL A 369 24.78 -37.95 12.01
C VAL A 369 25.17 -36.69 11.25
N ASP A 370 24.22 -36.14 10.49
CA ASP A 370 24.36 -34.87 9.78
C ASP A 370 23.44 -33.83 10.45
N ILE A 371 24.00 -32.67 10.78
CA ILE A 371 23.28 -31.60 11.48
C ILE A 371 23.21 -30.39 10.56
N ASP A 372 22.00 -29.99 10.20
CA ASP A 372 21.79 -28.76 9.45
C ASP A 372 22.06 -27.54 10.35
N GLY A 373 23.14 -26.81 10.08
CA GLY A 373 23.55 -25.63 10.85
C GLY A 373 22.59 -24.43 10.77
N LYS A 374 21.54 -24.48 9.94
CA LYS A 374 20.49 -23.46 9.88
C LYS A 374 19.21 -23.93 10.56
N THR A 375 18.80 -25.17 10.28
CA THR A 375 17.50 -25.68 10.76
C THR A 375 17.62 -26.50 12.03
N GLY A 376 18.80 -26.98 12.41
CA GLY A 376 18.99 -27.89 13.53
C GLY A 376 18.36 -29.27 13.34
N LYS A 377 18.00 -29.61 12.09
CA LYS A 377 17.56 -30.96 11.75
C LYS A 377 18.73 -31.91 11.88
N VAL A 378 18.51 -32.99 12.61
CA VAL A 378 19.49 -34.04 12.86
C VAL A 378 19.11 -35.24 12.02
N ARG A 379 19.88 -35.48 10.96
CA ARG A 379 19.67 -36.58 10.02
C ARG A 379 20.59 -37.74 10.38
N ILE A 380 19.98 -38.89 10.65
CA ILE A 380 20.68 -40.16 10.83
C ILE A 380 20.65 -40.89 9.50
N ASN A 381 21.77 -40.90 8.79
CA ASN A 381 21.87 -41.60 7.51
C ASN A 381 21.89 -43.10 7.75
N PHE A 382 21.07 -43.86 7.04
CA PHE A 382 21.07 -45.31 7.23
C PHE A 382 22.32 -45.93 6.61
N GLN A 383 23.13 -46.57 7.45
CA GLN A 383 24.13 -47.50 6.97
C GLN A 383 23.47 -48.83 6.56
N GLU A 384 24.19 -49.64 5.76
CA GLU A 384 23.69 -50.96 5.28
C GLU A 384 23.20 -51.89 6.39
N SER A 385 23.64 -51.67 7.63
CA SER A 385 23.32 -52.49 8.79
C SER A 385 22.13 -52.00 9.60
N TYR A 386 21.64 -50.75 9.48
CA TYR A 386 20.81 -50.14 10.53
C TYR A 386 19.41 -50.75 10.69
N PHE A 387 18.82 -51.20 9.59
CA PHE A 387 17.58 -51.98 9.60
C PHE A 387 17.79 -53.28 8.82
N VAL A 388 17.17 -54.37 9.29
CA VAL A 388 17.13 -55.60 8.51
C VAL A 388 16.43 -55.30 7.18
N ARG A 389 16.99 -55.78 6.05
CA ARG A 389 16.51 -55.46 4.71
C ARG A 389 15.01 -55.76 4.56
N GLY A 390 14.23 -54.74 4.22
CA GLY A 390 12.76 -54.86 4.06
C GLY A 390 11.99 -54.99 5.37
N SER A 391 12.64 -54.75 6.51
CA SER A 391 12.04 -54.78 7.85
C SER A 391 12.10 -53.38 8.50
N ALA A 392 11.31 -53.22 9.56
CA ALA A 392 11.40 -52.12 10.52
C ALA A 392 12.21 -52.50 11.78
N GLU A 393 12.74 -53.73 11.84
CA GLU A 393 13.55 -54.20 12.96
C GLU A 393 14.90 -53.49 13.01
N LEU A 394 15.22 -52.92 14.19
CA LEU A 394 16.49 -52.27 14.47
C LEU A 394 17.59 -53.31 14.62
N SER A 395 18.68 -53.11 13.91
CA SER A 395 19.94 -53.83 14.14
C SER A 395 20.62 -53.40 15.44
N ASP A 396 21.58 -54.19 15.88
CA ASP A 396 22.37 -53.87 17.07
C ASP A 396 23.24 -52.60 16.87
N SER A 397 23.77 -52.36 15.65
CA SER A 397 24.52 -51.13 15.36
C SER A 397 23.65 -49.88 15.47
N MET A 398 22.40 -49.93 14.99
CA MET A 398 21.47 -48.81 15.15
C MET A 398 21.07 -48.61 16.61
N LYS A 399 20.87 -49.69 17.38
CA LYS A 399 20.60 -49.59 18.82
C LYS A 399 21.76 -48.93 19.55
N ASP A 400 23.00 -49.31 19.25
CA ASP A 400 24.20 -48.70 19.85
C ASP A 400 24.34 -47.23 19.49
N LEU A 401 24.08 -46.85 18.23
CA LEU A 401 24.04 -45.45 17.82
C LEU A 401 22.97 -44.67 18.58
N LEU A 402 21.75 -45.20 18.70
CA LEU A 402 20.66 -44.55 19.43
C LEU A 402 20.99 -44.36 20.93
N ARG A 403 21.65 -45.34 21.56
CA ARG A 403 22.09 -45.24 22.96
C ARG A 403 23.07 -44.09 23.20
N VAL A 404 23.90 -43.76 22.21
CA VAL A 404 24.87 -42.65 22.31
C VAL A 404 24.22 -41.32 21.90
N MET A 405 23.49 -41.32 20.80
CA MET A 405 23.02 -40.10 20.15
C MET A 405 21.83 -39.46 20.87
N ILE A 406 20.88 -40.25 21.33
CA ILE A 406 19.62 -39.73 21.88
C ILE A 406 19.82 -38.94 23.17
N PRO A 407 20.67 -39.38 24.13
CA PRO A 407 21.01 -38.55 25.28
C PRO A 407 21.67 -37.22 24.90
N LYS A 408 22.55 -37.22 23.89
CA LYS A 408 23.18 -35.98 23.37
C LYS A 408 22.16 -35.06 22.71
N TYR A 409 21.25 -35.62 21.92
CA TYR A 409 20.16 -34.86 21.29
C TYR A 409 19.26 -34.22 22.35
N ALA A 410 18.76 -35.00 23.30
CA ALA A 410 17.92 -34.52 24.39
C ALA A 410 18.61 -33.39 25.17
N LYS A 411 19.89 -33.58 25.53
CA LYS A 411 20.69 -32.56 26.19
C LYS A 411 20.82 -31.28 25.35
N SER A 412 21.06 -31.40 24.05
CA SER A 412 21.21 -30.24 23.16
C SER A 412 19.95 -29.37 23.08
N ILE A 413 18.77 -30.00 23.12
CA ILE A 413 17.49 -29.31 23.12
C ILE A 413 17.18 -28.68 24.49
N TYR A 414 17.38 -29.43 25.58
CA TYR A 414 16.79 -29.09 26.88
C TYR A 414 17.75 -28.48 27.91
N GLN A 415 19.07 -28.56 27.71
CA GLN A 415 20.06 -28.03 28.66
C GLN A 415 19.93 -26.52 28.88
N ASN A 416 19.52 -25.77 27.85
CA ASN A 416 19.21 -24.35 27.98
C ASN A 416 17.72 -24.18 28.27
N GLU A 417 17.36 -23.93 29.53
CA GLU A 417 15.96 -23.78 29.96
C GLU A 417 15.20 -22.67 29.22
N GLY A 418 15.90 -21.61 28.76
CA GLY A 418 15.29 -20.52 28.01
C GLY A 418 14.87 -20.97 26.61
N ALA A 419 15.79 -21.62 25.89
CA ALA A 419 15.54 -22.17 24.57
C ALA A 419 14.53 -23.34 24.60
N ALA A 420 14.66 -24.22 25.60
CA ALA A 420 13.78 -25.37 25.80
C ALA A 420 12.30 -24.99 25.92
N LYS A 421 11.98 -23.88 26.59
CA LYS A 421 10.59 -23.40 26.74
C LYS A 421 9.93 -22.97 25.43
N GLN A 422 10.73 -22.71 24.40
CA GLN A 422 10.25 -22.30 23.08
C GLN A 422 10.02 -23.50 22.15
N VAL A 423 10.47 -24.69 22.54
CA VAL A 423 10.25 -25.93 21.78
C VAL A 423 8.79 -26.34 21.94
N GLU A 424 8.05 -26.35 20.85
CA GLU A 424 6.65 -26.78 20.78
C GLU A 424 6.56 -28.30 20.69
N SER A 425 7.34 -28.89 19.78
CA SER A 425 7.30 -30.32 19.53
C SER A 425 8.61 -30.79 18.92
N LEU A 426 8.88 -32.07 19.11
CA LEU A 426 9.95 -32.81 18.46
C LEU A 426 9.32 -33.86 17.56
N ARG A 427 9.98 -34.21 16.46
CA ARG A 427 9.51 -35.26 15.56
C ARG A 427 10.64 -36.21 15.20
N ILE A 428 10.32 -37.49 15.19
CA ILE A 428 11.11 -38.51 14.54
C ILE A 428 10.42 -38.95 13.25
N SER A 429 11.10 -38.71 12.14
CA SER A 429 10.57 -38.97 10.81
C SER A 429 11.34 -40.07 10.10
N GLY A 430 10.64 -41.03 9.52
CA GLY A 430 11.26 -42.05 8.66
C GLY A 430 11.30 -41.62 7.19
N LEU A 431 12.42 -41.86 6.53
CA LEU A 431 12.59 -41.68 5.08
C LEU A 431 12.90 -43.00 4.38
N THR A 432 12.39 -43.15 3.18
CA THR A 432 12.64 -44.29 2.29
C THR A 432 13.08 -43.77 0.93
N SER A 433 13.93 -44.53 0.23
CA SER A 433 14.17 -44.32 -1.19
C SER A 433 12.89 -44.60 -2.01
N PRO A 434 12.69 -43.95 -3.17
CA PRO A 434 11.58 -44.20 -4.10
C PRO A 434 11.75 -45.53 -4.86
N ILE A 435 11.84 -46.62 -4.10
CA ILE A 435 11.93 -47.98 -4.61
C ILE A 435 10.71 -48.75 -4.14
N PHE A 436 10.07 -49.43 -5.09
CA PHE A 436 9.00 -50.37 -4.80
C PHE A 436 9.17 -51.61 -5.68
N ARG A 437 9.02 -52.79 -5.07
CA ARG A 437 9.21 -54.11 -5.72
C ARG A 437 10.53 -54.22 -6.51
N GLY A 438 11.59 -53.58 -6.00
CA GLY A 438 12.93 -53.61 -6.59
C GLY A 438 13.10 -52.74 -7.86
N ARG A 439 12.20 -51.78 -8.09
CA ARG A 439 12.27 -50.82 -9.20
C ARG A 439 12.18 -49.39 -8.70
N TYR A 440 12.75 -48.45 -9.45
CA TYR A 440 12.61 -47.03 -9.14
C TYR A 440 11.23 -46.50 -9.55
N PHE A 441 10.70 -45.58 -8.75
CA PHE A 441 9.45 -44.86 -9.01
C PHE A 441 9.69 -43.36 -9.06
N ASP A 442 8.94 -42.66 -9.91
CA ASP A 442 8.87 -41.20 -9.83
C ASP A 442 8.11 -40.82 -8.54
N ILE A 443 8.67 -39.87 -7.79
CA ILE A 443 8.07 -39.37 -6.55
C ILE A 443 6.73 -38.66 -6.81
N ASN A 444 6.51 -38.19 -8.04
CA ASN A 444 5.30 -37.51 -8.49
C ASN A 444 4.34 -38.43 -9.25
N ASP A 445 4.61 -39.74 -9.33
CA ASP A 445 3.70 -40.68 -9.99
C ASP A 445 2.36 -40.75 -9.26
N THR A 446 1.28 -40.56 -10.01
CA THR A 446 -0.12 -40.61 -9.54
C THR A 446 -0.88 -41.80 -10.11
N SER A 447 -0.18 -42.71 -10.81
CA SER A 447 -0.76 -43.97 -11.28
C SER A 447 -1.17 -44.87 -10.11
N PRO A 448 -2.07 -45.85 -10.33
CA PRO A 448 -2.44 -46.81 -9.27
C PRO A 448 -1.23 -47.58 -8.69
N GLU A 449 -0.21 -47.87 -9.52
CA GLU A 449 1.01 -48.54 -9.07
C GLU A 449 1.92 -47.58 -8.28
N GLY A 450 2.01 -46.32 -8.70
CA GLY A 450 2.71 -45.26 -7.96
C GLY A 450 2.07 -44.97 -6.60
N GLU A 451 0.74 -45.01 -6.51
CA GLU A 451 0.03 -44.88 -5.24
C GLU A 451 0.32 -46.07 -4.31
N GLU A 452 0.31 -47.31 -4.82
CA GLU A 452 0.69 -48.49 -4.05
C GLU A 452 2.13 -48.40 -3.52
N ALA A 453 3.06 -47.92 -4.37
CA ALA A 453 4.44 -47.66 -3.99
C ALA A 453 4.54 -46.62 -2.87
N ARG A 454 3.73 -45.56 -2.94
CA ARG A 454 3.67 -44.46 -1.97
C ARG A 454 3.15 -44.93 -0.63
N GLU A 455 2.01 -45.64 -0.62
CA GLU A 455 1.42 -46.20 0.59
C GLU A 455 2.36 -47.18 1.28
N TYR A 456 3.00 -48.07 0.51
CA TYR A 456 3.97 -49.02 1.04
C TYR A 456 5.15 -48.33 1.74
N ASN A 457 5.76 -47.34 1.07
CA ASN A 457 6.91 -46.62 1.61
C ASN A 457 6.55 -45.67 2.77
N LEU A 458 5.34 -45.09 2.74
CA LEU A 458 4.81 -44.32 3.87
C LEU A 458 4.61 -45.21 5.09
N LYS A 459 4.05 -46.42 4.91
CA LYS A 459 3.91 -47.38 6.00
C LYS A 459 5.27 -47.82 6.54
N LEU A 460 6.20 -48.18 5.65
CA LEU A 460 7.54 -48.63 6.06
C LEU A 460 8.31 -47.55 6.83
N SER A 461 8.26 -46.29 6.39
CA SER A 461 8.86 -45.18 7.12
C SER A 461 8.23 -44.95 8.49
N ASN A 462 6.90 -45.03 8.58
CA ASN A 462 6.18 -44.94 9.85
C ASN A 462 6.58 -46.06 10.83
N ASP A 463 6.60 -47.30 10.35
CA ASP A 463 6.93 -48.47 11.17
C ASP A 463 8.37 -48.35 11.70
N ARG A 464 9.31 -47.88 10.88
CA ARG A 464 10.70 -47.63 11.32
C ARG A 464 10.80 -46.55 12.39
N ALA A 465 10.14 -45.41 12.19
CA ALA A 465 10.11 -44.33 13.17
C ALA A 465 9.46 -44.78 14.49
N LEU A 466 8.42 -45.60 14.43
CA LEU A 466 7.77 -46.19 15.59
C LEU A 466 8.69 -47.15 16.36
N VAL A 467 9.42 -48.02 15.67
CA VAL A 467 10.36 -48.94 16.33
C VAL A 467 11.49 -48.16 17.01
N MET A 468 12.01 -47.10 16.37
CA MET A 468 12.97 -46.19 16.99
C MET A 468 12.41 -45.49 18.22
N TYR A 469 11.21 -44.92 18.12
CA TYR A 469 10.51 -44.29 19.24
C TYR A 469 10.37 -45.26 20.43
N ASN A 470 9.91 -46.48 20.16
CA ASN A 470 9.74 -47.50 21.20
C ASN A 470 11.08 -47.88 21.84
N PHE A 471 12.15 -48.00 21.05
CA PHE A 471 13.49 -48.28 21.56
C PHE A 471 14.01 -47.14 22.43
N ILE A 472 13.91 -45.88 21.96
CA ILE A 472 14.32 -44.65 22.66
C ILE A 472 13.73 -44.59 24.08
N PHE A 473 12.46 -44.99 24.23
CA PHE A 473 11.78 -44.94 25.53
C PHE A 473 11.71 -46.28 26.27
N ASN A 474 12.37 -47.33 25.76
CA ASN A 474 12.46 -48.61 26.46
C ASN A 474 13.47 -48.51 27.61
N GLY A 475 12.98 -48.61 28.85
CA GLY A 475 13.81 -48.49 30.05
C GLY A 475 14.83 -49.63 30.22
N ASP A 476 14.55 -50.83 29.70
CA ASP A 476 15.46 -51.97 29.79
C ASP A 476 16.61 -51.86 28.77
N GLU A 477 16.36 -51.21 27.62
CA GLU A 477 17.30 -51.10 26.51
C GLU A 477 18.17 -49.83 26.55
N MET A 478 17.55 -48.70 26.89
CA MET A 478 18.19 -47.38 26.93
C MET A 478 18.60 -46.95 28.34
N GLY A 479 18.04 -47.59 29.38
CA GLY A 479 18.15 -47.09 30.75
C GLY A 479 17.41 -45.76 30.95
N ASP A 480 17.78 -45.06 32.01
CA ASP A 480 17.34 -43.68 32.24
C ASP A 480 18.44 -42.71 31.81
N TYR A 481 18.06 -41.65 31.11
CA TYR A 481 18.96 -40.61 30.62
C TYR A 481 18.35 -39.23 30.84
N GLU A 482 19.21 -38.21 30.87
CA GLU A 482 18.82 -36.84 31.15
C GLU A 482 17.74 -36.35 30.15
N TYR A 483 16.73 -35.65 30.66
CA TYR A 483 15.58 -35.14 29.88
C TYR A 483 14.69 -36.20 29.20
N ARG A 484 14.85 -37.50 29.49
CA ARG A 484 14.03 -38.58 28.90
C ARG A 484 12.52 -38.33 29.01
N ALA A 485 12.04 -37.90 30.17
CA ALA A 485 10.62 -37.65 30.39
C ALA A 485 10.09 -36.47 29.55
N GLN A 486 10.89 -35.41 29.41
CA GLN A 486 10.54 -34.25 28.60
C GLN A 486 10.58 -34.58 27.11
N LEU A 487 11.64 -35.26 26.66
CA LEU A 487 11.73 -35.78 25.30
C LEU A 487 10.53 -36.69 24.96
N LYS A 488 10.06 -37.51 25.92
CA LYS A 488 8.88 -38.36 25.71
C LYS A 488 7.58 -37.58 25.55
N ALA A 489 7.44 -36.46 26.24
CA ALA A 489 6.26 -35.60 26.14
C ALA A 489 6.21 -34.87 24.79
N ASP A 490 7.38 -34.44 24.29
CA ASP A 490 7.46 -33.57 23.12
C ASP A 490 7.67 -34.34 21.80
N LEU A 491 8.28 -35.54 21.84
CA LEU A 491 8.60 -36.32 20.63
C LEU A 491 7.37 -37.03 20.08
N GLY A 492 6.97 -36.66 18.87
CA GLY A 492 6.00 -37.35 18.02
C GLY A 492 6.67 -38.15 16.91
N ILE A 493 5.86 -38.96 16.22
CA ILE A 493 6.29 -39.74 15.04
C ILE A 493 5.65 -39.12 13.79
N GLU A 494 6.44 -39.00 12.72
CA GLU A 494 5.93 -38.58 11.41
C GLU A 494 6.40 -39.53 10.30
N ALA A 495 5.51 -39.77 9.34
CA ALA A 495 5.78 -40.65 8.21
C ALA A 495 5.96 -39.82 6.94
N LEU A 496 7.15 -39.85 6.34
CA LEU A 496 7.46 -39.07 5.15
C LEU A 496 7.58 -39.94 3.88
N GLY A 497 7.85 -41.24 4.03
CA GLY A 497 8.11 -42.14 2.89
C GLY A 497 9.24 -41.59 2.01
N TYR A 498 9.04 -41.55 0.70
CA TYR A 498 9.96 -40.93 -0.26
C TYR A 498 9.52 -39.53 -0.72
N ARG A 499 8.55 -38.89 -0.04
CA ARG A 499 7.97 -37.61 -0.50
C ARG A 499 9.00 -36.49 -0.59
N THR A 500 10.01 -36.52 0.27
CA THR A 500 11.10 -35.54 0.29
C THR A 500 12.39 -36.08 -0.33
N ALA A 501 12.32 -37.23 -1.02
CA ALA A 501 13.48 -37.81 -1.67
C ALA A 501 13.83 -37.02 -2.94
N THR A 502 15.10 -37.04 -3.34
CA THR A 502 15.52 -36.47 -4.61
C THR A 502 14.74 -37.13 -5.76
N PRO A 503 14.18 -36.39 -6.74
CA PRO A 503 13.51 -36.98 -7.88
C PRO A 503 14.40 -38.01 -8.60
N VAL A 504 13.84 -39.17 -8.91
CA VAL A 504 14.56 -40.19 -9.70
C VAL A 504 14.75 -39.68 -11.12
N PRO A 505 15.96 -39.77 -11.70
CA PRO A 505 16.18 -39.45 -13.11
C PRO A 505 15.23 -40.24 -14.02
N SER A 506 14.62 -39.54 -14.99
CA SER A 506 13.55 -40.08 -15.84
C SER A 506 13.90 -41.40 -16.53
N GLU A 507 15.17 -41.57 -16.88
CA GLU A 507 15.74 -42.74 -17.52
C GLU A 507 15.75 -43.97 -16.60
N LEU A 508 15.77 -43.80 -15.28
CA LEU A 508 15.80 -44.88 -14.30
C LEU A 508 14.41 -45.33 -13.84
N VAL A 509 13.39 -44.49 -14.03
CA VAL A 509 12.01 -44.80 -13.59
C VAL A 509 11.53 -46.11 -14.24
N GLY A 510 11.00 -47.02 -13.42
CA GLY A 510 10.55 -48.36 -13.82
C GLY A 510 11.68 -49.37 -14.05
N GLN A 511 12.95 -48.95 -14.07
CA GLN A 511 14.10 -49.86 -14.15
C GLN A 511 14.35 -50.55 -12.81
N LYS A 512 15.09 -51.66 -12.85
CA LYS A 512 15.54 -52.37 -11.65
C LYS A 512 16.47 -51.47 -10.83
N ALA A 513 16.14 -51.29 -9.55
CA ALA A 513 16.91 -50.45 -8.65
C ALA A 513 18.27 -51.10 -8.32
N ALA A 514 19.32 -50.64 -9.00
CA ALA A 514 20.71 -51.04 -8.75
C ALA A 514 21.40 -50.19 -7.67
N CYS A 515 20.85 -49.02 -7.35
CA CYS A 515 21.36 -48.06 -6.37
C CYS A 515 22.80 -47.57 -6.65
N LEU A 516 23.17 -47.47 -7.93
CA LEU A 516 24.46 -46.98 -8.40
C LEU A 516 24.37 -45.54 -8.91
N GLU A 517 23.49 -45.31 -9.90
CA GLU A 517 23.27 -44.00 -10.51
C GLU A 517 22.37 -43.10 -9.64
N TYR A 518 21.56 -43.71 -8.79
CA TYR A 518 20.73 -43.05 -7.80
C TYR A 518 21.06 -43.63 -6.42
N ASP A 519 21.59 -42.79 -5.54
CA ASP A 519 22.03 -43.23 -4.21
C ASP A 519 20.83 -43.45 -3.28
N CYS A 520 20.28 -44.65 -3.34
CA CYS A 520 19.17 -45.07 -2.49
C CYS A 520 19.49 -44.98 -1.00
N LYS A 521 20.77 -45.09 -0.61
CA LYS A 521 21.19 -45.06 0.80
C LYS A 521 21.08 -43.65 1.33
N LYS A 522 21.50 -42.67 0.52
CA LYS A 522 21.35 -41.24 0.85
C LYS A 522 19.89 -40.88 1.14
N GLU A 523 18.93 -41.50 0.46
CA GLU A 523 17.49 -41.22 0.62
C GLU A 523 16.83 -42.00 1.77
N GLN A 524 17.52 -42.99 2.34
CA GLN A 524 17.04 -43.76 3.49
C GLN A 524 17.66 -43.20 4.77
N ALA A 525 16.83 -42.58 5.60
CA ALA A 525 17.31 -41.93 6.81
C ALA A 525 16.19 -41.85 7.86
N SER A 526 16.58 -41.48 9.07
CA SER A 526 15.66 -40.97 10.06
C SER A 526 16.05 -39.56 10.44
N ILE A 527 15.06 -38.66 10.52
CA ILE A 527 15.27 -37.27 10.87
C ILE A 527 14.68 -37.02 12.25
N LEU A 528 15.48 -36.42 13.13
CA LEU A 528 15.02 -35.79 14.35
C LEU A 528 14.96 -34.28 14.11
N GLU A 529 13.81 -33.69 14.31
CA GLU A 529 13.61 -32.25 14.13
C GLU A 529 12.80 -31.64 15.27
N PHE A 530 13.08 -30.38 15.59
CA PHE A 530 12.35 -29.60 16.57
C PHE A 530 11.63 -28.42 15.90
N ARG A 531 10.46 -28.11 16.44
CA ARG A 531 9.66 -26.95 16.04
C ARG A 531 9.53 -25.98 17.21
N LEU A 532 9.59 -24.68 16.93
CA LEU A 532 9.41 -23.62 17.93
C LEU A 532 7.99 -23.05 17.87
N TYR A 533 7.44 -22.63 19.03
CA TYR A 533 6.08 -22.05 19.12
C TYR A 533 5.85 -20.83 18.21
N SER A 534 6.89 -20.02 18.01
CA SER A 534 6.87 -18.82 17.16
C SER A 534 6.71 -19.14 15.66
N GLU A 535 6.99 -20.37 15.23
CA GLU A 535 6.88 -20.79 13.83
C GLU A 535 5.48 -21.29 13.44
N GLN A 536 4.56 -21.37 14.40
CA GLN A 536 3.17 -21.73 14.15
C GLN A 536 2.30 -20.49 13.84
N LYS A 537 2.64 -19.35 14.44
CA LYS A 537 1.86 -18.12 14.32
C LYS A 537 2.01 -17.43 12.97
N THR A 538 3.12 -17.66 12.26
CA THR A 538 3.44 -17.03 10.96
C THR A 538 2.78 -17.71 9.75
N GLN A 539 1.96 -18.75 9.94
CA GLN A 539 1.24 -19.45 8.86
C GLN A 539 -0.19 -18.94 8.61
N PHE A 540 -0.62 -17.86 9.28
CA PHE A 540 -1.97 -17.29 9.13
C PHE A 540 -1.95 -15.88 8.56
#